data_AF-A0A2E1Q174-F1
#
_entry.id   AF-A0A2E1Q174-F1
#
_cell.length_a   1.000
_cell.length_b   1.000
_cell.length_c   1.000
_cell.angle_alpha   90.00
_cell.angle_beta   90.00
_cell.angle_gamma   90.00
#
_symmetry.space_group_name_H-M   'P 1'
#
loop_
_entity.id
_entity.type
_entity.pdbx_description
1 polymer ?
#
loop_
_entity_poly.entity_id
_entity_poly.type
_entity_poly.pdbx_seq_one_letter_code
_entity_poly.pdbx_strand_id
1 'polypeptide(L)'
;MGLFKSLSYLFGKGVDFRNHLYENNYLKVSQLPVRVVSVGNISVGGTGKTSFVIWLQRALVSRGLRVGVVSRGYGGQVKEVAEVPKDGDPKTFGDEPCLIAREALGP
;
A
#
# COMPACT_ATOMS: atom_id res chain seq x y z
N MET A 1 -8.59 14.10 -28.60
CA MET A 1 -8.24 14.80 -27.33
C MET A 1 -9.43 14.96 -26.35
N GLY A 2 -10.70 14.96 -26.80
CA GLY A 2 -11.88 15.14 -25.91
C GLY A 2 -12.29 13.90 -25.12
N LEU A 3 -12.19 12.70 -25.68
CA LEU A 3 -12.68 11.46 -25.05
C LEU A 3 -11.97 11.15 -23.71
N PHE A 4 -10.63 11.19 -23.68
CA PHE A 4 -9.85 10.98 -22.46
C PHE A 4 -10.15 12.02 -21.37
N LYS A 5 -10.49 13.26 -21.74
CA LYS A 5 -10.90 14.30 -20.78
C LYS A 5 -12.25 13.99 -20.16
N SER A 6 -13.22 13.55 -20.96
CA SER A 6 -14.55 13.15 -20.45
C SER A 6 -14.46 11.95 -19.51
N LEU A 7 -13.67 10.92 -19.88
CA LEU A 7 -13.38 9.78 -19.01
C LEU A 7 -12.68 10.21 -17.71
N SER A 8 -11.68 11.09 -17.80
CA SER A 8 -10.97 11.61 -16.62
C SER A 8 -11.89 12.40 -15.69
N TYR A 9 -12.80 13.21 -16.24
CA TYR A 9 -13.77 13.97 -15.45
C TYR A 9 -14.75 13.04 -14.71
N LEU A 10 -15.29 12.03 -15.41
CA LEU A 10 -16.18 11.03 -14.80
C LEU A 10 -15.47 10.24 -13.70
N PHE A 11 -14.24 9.80 -13.95
CA PHE A 11 -13.41 9.15 -12.94
C PHE A 11 -13.17 10.05 -11.73
N GLY A 12 -12.80 11.32 -11.96
CA GLY A 12 -12.59 12.32 -10.91
C GLY A 12 -13.83 12.51 -10.04
N LYS A 13 -15.01 12.71 -10.66
CA LYS A 13 -16.27 12.82 -9.92
C LYS A 13 -16.59 11.59 -9.08
N GLY A 14 -16.29 10.39 -9.59
CA GLY A 14 -16.44 9.16 -8.82
C GLY A 14 -15.50 9.08 -7.61
N VAL A 15 -14.24 9.51 -7.77
CA VAL A 15 -13.26 9.58 -6.67
C VAL A 15 -13.69 10.62 -5.63
N ASP A 16 -14.10 11.81 -6.07
CA ASP A 16 -14.56 12.90 -5.19
C ASP A 16 -15.78 12.47 -4.38
N PHE A 17 -16.75 11.82 -5.02
CA PHE A 17 -17.92 11.28 -4.34
C PHE A 17 -17.54 10.24 -3.28
N ARG A 18 -16.64 9.30 -3.60
CA ARG A 18 -16.14 8.32 -2.63
C ARG A 18 -15.44 8.99 -1.45
N ASN A 19 -14.60 10.00 -1.70
CA ASN A 19 -13.89 10.72 -0.65
C ASN A 19 -14.88 11.46 0.26
N HIS A 20 -15.91 12.09 -0.31
CA HIS A 20 -16.97 12.76 0.45
C HIS A 20 -17.73 11.79 1.38
N LEU A 21 -17.93 10.54 0.95
CA LEU A 21 -18.54 9.52 1.81
C LEU A 21 -17.65 9.12 3.00
N TYR A 22 -16.33 9.11 2.84
CA TYR A 22 -15.40 8.89 3.95
C TYR A 22 -15.31 10.09 4.88
N GLU A 23 -15.23 11.31 4.35
CA GLU A 23 -15.14 12.55 5.13
C GLU A 23 -16.37 12.76 6.03
N ASN A 24 -17.56 12.41 5.54
CA ASN A 24 -18.81 12.49 6.31
C ASN A 24 -19.10 11.23 7.15
N ASN A 25 -18.15 10.31 7.27
CA ASN A 25 -18.29 9.06 8.04
C ASN A 25 -19.44 8.14 7.58
N TYR A 26 -19.91 8.25 6.34
CA TYR A 26 -20.88 7.32 5.76
C TYR A 26 -20.25 5.95 5.48
N LEU A 27 -18.96 5.91 5.14
CA LEU A 27 -18.19 4.67 4.97
C LEU A 27 -17.46 4.29 6.24
N LYS A 28 -17.43 2.99 6.54
CA LYS A 28 -16.79 2.44 7.74
C LYS A 28 -15.26 2.63 7.67
N VAL A 29 -14.71 3.22 8.72
CA VAL A 29 -13.26 3.29 8.97
C VAL A 29 -12.91 2.31 10.09
N SER A 30 -11.92 1.44 9.84
CA SER A 30 -11.42 0.51 10.86
C SER A 30 -10.23 1.12 11.59
N GLN A 31 -10.25 1.08 12.91
CA GLN A 31 -9.12 1.50 13.74
C GLN A 31 -8.42 0.27 14.32
N LEU A 32 -7.09 0.24 14.18
CA LEU A 32 -6.26 -0.80 14.75
C LEU A 32 -5.74 -0.36 16.13
N PRO A 33 -5.49 -1.28 17.07
CA PRO A 33 -4.95 -0.95 18.41
C PRO A 33 -3.47 -0.54 18.39
N VAL A 34 -2.88 -0.34 17.20
CA VAL A 34 -1.48 0.02 16.97
C VAL A 34 -1.40 1.28 16.11
N ARG A 35 -0.24 1.95 16.13
CA ARG A 35 0.00 3.11 15.25
C ARG A 35 0.12 2.64 13.80
N VAL A 36 -0.61 3.29 12.89
CA VAL A 36 -0.62 2.98 11.46
C VAL A 36 -0.08 4.19 10.69
N VAL A 37 0.88 3.94 9.80
CA VAL A 37 1.40 4.94 8.85
C VAL A 37 1.07 4.46 7.44
N SER A 38 0.28 5.23 6.70
CA SER A 38 -0.03 4.93 5.30
C SER A 38 0.98 5.62 4.38
N VAL A 39 1.59 4.85 3.49
CA VAL A 39 2.50 5.38 2.45
C VAL A 39 1.82 5.20 1.09
N GLY A 40 1.51 6.32 0.44
CA GLY A 40 0.81 6.34 -0.86
C GLY A 40 1.41 7.37 -1.81
N ASN A 41 0.90 7.38 -3.05
CA ASN A 41 1.19 8.42 -4.03
C ASN A 41 -0.08 8.76 -4.81
N ILE A 42 -0.13 9.98 -5.36
CA ILE A 42 -1.25 10.51 -6.14
C ILE A 42 -1.12 10.09 -7.62
N SER A 43 0.08 9.74 -8.09
CA SER A 43 0.34 9.32 -9.47
C SER A 43 0.53 7.80 -9.60
N VAL A 44 0.09 7.27 -10.76
CA VAL A 44 0.39 5.91 -11.21
C VAL A 44 1.83 5.82 -11.73
N GLY A 45 2.52 4.72 -11.44
CA GLY A 45 3.91 4.50 -11.85
C GLY A 45 4.91 4.34 -10.68
N GLY A 46 6.16 4.04 -11.05
CA GLY A 46 7.29 3.83 -10.14
C GLY A 46 7.68 5.11 -9.43
N THR A 47 7.13 5.31 -8.25
CA THR A 47 7.21 6.59 -7.50
C THR A 47 8.05 6.46 -6.23
N GLY A 48 8.94 5.47 -6.20
CA GLY A 48 9.86 5.23 -5.08
C GLY A 48 9.19 4.77 -3.78
N LYS A 49 7.87 4.52 -3.77
CA LYS A 49 7.11 4.12 -2.57
C LYS A 49 7.75 2.92 -1.88
N THR A 50 8.07 1.88 -2.63
CA THR A 50 8.66 0.65 -2.09
C THR A 50 10.01 0.90 -1.42
N SER A 51 10.89 1.68 -2.07
CA SER A 51 12.18 2.07 -1.50
C SER A 51 12.02 2.92 -0.24
N PHE A 52 11.05 3.84 -0.23
CA PHE A 52 10.74 4.66 0.93
C PHE A 52 10.17 3.82 2.10
N VAL A 53 9.29 2.86 1.82
CA VAL A 53 8.75 1.94 2.83
C VAL A 53 9.87 1.14 3.48
N ILE A 54 10.79 0.57 2.70
CA ILE A 54 11.96 -0.17 3.21
C ILE A 54 12.84 0.75 4.07
N TRP A 55 13.14 1.96 3.59
CA TRP A 55 13.94 2.93 4.35
C TRP A 55 13.26 3.31 5.68
N LEU A 56 11.96 3.62 5.66
CA LEU A 56 11.20 4.02 6.84
C LEU A 56 11.15 2.88 7.86
N GLN A 57 10.88 1.66 7.40
CA GLN A 57 10.86 0.46 8.25
C GLN A 57 12.22 0.28 8.95
N ARG A 58 13.33 0.30 8.19
CA ARG A 58 14.68 0.17 8.73
C ARG A 58 15.00 1.29 9.73
N ALA A 59 14.61 2.52 9.43
CA ALA A 59 14.85 3.69 10.27
C ALA A 59 14.07 3.62 11.61
N LEU A 60 12.87 3.05 11.62
CA LEU A 60 12.06 2.86 12.82
C LEU A 60 12.56 1.67 13.66
N VAL A 61 12.93 0.56 13.01
CA VAL A 61 13.54 -0.59 13.68
C VAL A 61 14.88 -0.23 14.31
N SER A 62 15.70 0.59 13.64
CA SER A 62 16.96 1.11 14.20
C SER A 62 16.75 1.97 15.47
N ARG A 63 15.53 2.45 15.70
CA ARG A 63 15.12 3.15 16.93
C ARG A 63 14.51 2.23 17.99
N GLY A 64 14.59 0.91 17.80
CA GLY A 64 14.08 -0.11 18.72
C GLY A 64 12.57 -0.38 18.61
N LEU A 65 11.91 0.10 17.54
CA LEU A 65 10.48 -0.15 17.33
C LEU A 65 10.26 -1.49 16.60
N ARG A 66 9.18 -2.19 16.96
CA ARG A 66 8.68 -3.34 16.18
C ARG A 66 7.76 -2.82 15.08
N VAL A 67 8.12 -3.06 13.83
CA VAL A 67 7.42 -2.52 12.64
C VAL A 67 7.16 -3.65 11.66
N GLY A 68 5.88 -3.91 11.38
CA GLY A 68 5.46 -4.75 10.26
C GLY A 68 5.00 -3.90 9.08
N VAL A 69 5.07 -4.45 7.87
CA VAL A 69 4.64 -3.79 6.63
C VAL A 69 3.48 -4.55 6.03
N VAL A 70 2.38 -3.85 5.73
CA VAL A 70 1.23 -4.42 5.02
C VAL A 70 1.26 -3.94 3.57
N SER A 71 1.27 -4.87 2.63
CA SER A 71 1.19 -4.58 1.19
C SER A 71 -0.01 -5.30 0.55
N ARG A 72 -0.44 -4.81 -0.61
CA ARG A 72 -1.65 -5.29 -1.29
C ARG A 72 -1.47 -6.66 -1.98
N GLY A 73 -0.24 -7.10 -2.24
CA GLY A 73 -0.02 -8.35 -3.00
C GLY A 73 -0.26 -8.21 -4.50
N TYR A 74 -0.08 -7.02 -5.09
CA TYR A 74 -0.35 -6.81 -6.52
C TYR A 74 0.52 -7.72 -7.39
N GLY A 75 -0.10 -8.40 -8.36
CA GLY A 75 0.55 -9.38 -9.23
C GLY A 75 0.71 -10.78 -8.64
N GLY A 76 0.45 -10.96 -7.33
CA GLY A 76 0.45 -12.26 -6.67
C GLY A 76 -0.87 -13.03 -6.83
N GLN A 77 -0.86 -14.29 -6.39
CA GLN A 77 -2.00 -15.21 -6.40
C GLN A 77 -2.69 -15.36 -5.05
N VAL A 78 -2.04 -14.94 -3.97
CA VAL A 78 -2.62 -14.97 -2.62
C VAL A 78 -3.85 -14.05 -2.55
N LYS A 79 -4.98 -14.61 -2.10
CA LYS A 79 -6.26 -13.89 -1.99
C LYS A 79 -6.61 -13.42 -0.58
N GLU A 80 -6.01 -14.05 0.42
CA GLU A 80 -6.23 -13.75 1.83
C GLU A 80 -4.99 -13.10 2.47
N VAL A 81 -5.06 -12.80 3.76
CA VAL A 81 -3.90 -12.28 4.49
C VAL A 81 -2.86 -13.39 4.63
N ALA A 82 -1.63 -13.13 4.18
CA ALA A 82 -0.51 -14.04 4.33
C ALA A 82 0.76 -13.27 4.73
N GLU A 83 1.59 -13.92 5.54
CA GLU A 83 2.97 -13.49 5.80
C GLU A 83 3.83 -13.87 4.59
N VAL A 84 4.71 -12.95 4.16
CA VAL A 84 5.56 -13.14 2.99
C VAL A 84 6.95 -13.59 3.46
N PRO A 85 7.40 -14.80 3.11
CA PRO A 85 8.75 -15.26 3.44
C PRO A 85 9.82 -14.39 2.76
N LYS A 86 11.02 -14.31 3.35
CA LYS A 86 12.16 -13.57 2.77
C LYS A 86 12.59 -14.08 1.39
N ASP A 87 12.38 -15.37 1.14
CA ASP A 87 12.62 -16.09 -0.10
C ASP A 87 11.31 -16.39 -0.87
N GLY A 88 10.22 -15.69 -0.53
CA GLY A 88 8.91 -15.88 -1.15
C GLY A 88 8.93 -15.65 -2.66
N ASP A 89 8.19 -16.47 -3.40
CA ASP A 89 8.06 -16.35 -4.86
C ASP A 89 7.19 -15.13 -5.23
N PRO A 90 7.72 -14.18 -6.02
CA PRO A 90 6.94 -13.05 -6.52
C PRO A 90 5.69 -13.43 -7.30
N LYS A 91 5.65 -14.60 -7.95
CA LYS A 91 4.44 -15.09 -8.62
C LYS A 91 3.31 -15.41 -7.62
N THR A 92 3.67 -15.82 -6.42
CA THR A 92 2.72 -16.17 -5.36
C THR A 92 2.32 -14.94 -4.57
N PHE A 93 3.29 -14.17 -4.09
CA PHE A 93 3.04 -13.09 -3.13
C PHE A 93 3.03 -11.68 -3.76
N GLY A 94 3.50 -11.54 -5.00
CA GLY A 94 3.68 -10.27 -5.70
C GLY A 94 5.10 -9.71 -5.55
N ASP A 95 5.54 -8.97 -6.56
CA ASP A 95 6.91 -8.44 -6.64
C ASP A 95 7.24 -7.48 -5.49
N GLU A 96 6.33 -6.55 -5.17
CA GLU A 96 6.56 -5.53 -4.14
C GLU A 96 6.62 -6.13 -2.71
N PRO A 97 5.69 -6.99 -2.28
CA PRO A 97 5.80 -7.66 -0.98
C PRO A 97 7.05 -8.51 -0.83
N CYS A 98 7.44 -9.28 -1.86
CA CYS A 98 8.66 -10.07 -1.82
C CYS A 98 9.92 -9.20 -1.69
N LEU A 99 9.97 -8.09 -2.43
CA LEU A 99 11.08 -7.14 -2.32
C LEU A 99 11.15 -6.52 -0.93
N ILE A 100 10.01 -6.14 -0.35
CA ILE A 100 9.95 -5.61 1.02
C ILE A 100 10.41 -6.68 2.03
N ALA A 101 9.88 -7.90 1.96
CA ALA A 101 10.24 -8.98 2.88
C ALA A 101 11.74 -9.30 2.85
N ARG A 102 12.35 -9.30 1.65
CA ARG A 102 13.78 -9.54 1.48
C ARG A 102 14.64 -8.44 2.11
N GLU A 103 14.23 -7.18 1.97
CA GLU A 103 15.04 -6.03 2.37
C GLU A 103 14.74 -5.51 3.79
N ALA A 104 13.53 -5.70 4.31
CA ALA A 104 13.12 -5.20 5.61
C ALA A 104 13.82 -5.93 6.77
N LEU A 105 14.00 -5.22 7.88
CA LEU A 105 14.60 -5.74 9.10
C LEU A 105 13.50 -6.12 10.08
N GLY A 106 13.01 -7.36 10.05
CA GLY A 106 11.93 -7.82 10.93
C GLY A 106 10.87 -8.62 10.17
N PRO A 107 9.80 -9.07 10.85
CA PRO A 107 8.63 -9.66 10.20
C PRO A 107 7.86 -8.63 9.37
#